data_AF-A0A481U922-F1
#
_entry.id   AF-A0A481U922-F1
#
_cell.length_a   1.000
_cell.length_b   1.000
_cell.length_c   1.000
_cell.angle_alpha   90.00
_cell.angle_beta   90.00
_cell.angle_gamma   90.00
#
_symmetry.space_group_name_H-M   'P 1'
#
loop_
_entity.id
_entity.type
_entity.pdbx_description
1 polymer ?
#
loop_
_entity_poly.entity_id
_entity_poly.type
_entity_poly.pdbx_seq_one_letter_code
_entity_poly.pdbx_strand_id
1 'polypeptide(L)'
;PMITIVTIPFLIKVMVPGKSTKNTLDIVGIVLMSISIICFMLFTTNYNWTFLILFTIFFVIFIKHISRVSNPFINPKLGKNIPFMLGLFSGGLIFSIVAGFISMVPYMMKTIYHVNVATIGNSVIFPGTMSVIVFGYFGGFLVDRKGSLFVFILGSLSISISFLTIAFFVEFSMWLTTFMFIFVMGGLSFTKT
;
A
#
# COMPACT_ATOMS: atom_id res chain seq x y z
N PRO A 1 15.30 0.04 -5.85
CA PRO A 1 15.44 -0.89 -7.00
C PRO A 1 16.90 -1.13 -7.45
N MET A 2 17.75 -0.10 -7.52
CA MET A 2 19.18 -0.26 -7.90
C MET A 2 20.02 -0.96 -6.82
N ILE A 3 19.80 -0.62 -5.54
CA ILE A 3 20.50 -1.25 -4.41
C ILE A 3 20.21 -2.76 -4.32
N THR A 4 18.97 -3.18 -4.62
CA THR A 4 18.60 -4.60 -4.60
C THR A 4 19.43 -5.42 -5.59
N ILE A 5 19.68 -4.90 -6.80
CA ILE A 5 20.51 -5.57 -7.81
C ILE A 5 21.94 -5.81 -7.29
N VAL A 6 22.51 -4.81 -6.62
CA VAL A 6 23.85 -4.90 -6.02
C VAL A 6 23.88 -5.87 -4.83
N THR A 7 22.77 -6.03 -4.12
CA THR A 7 22.69 -6.85 -2.89
C THR A 7 22.41 -8.34 -3.20
N ILE A 8 21.86 -8.67 -4.39
CA ILE A 8 21.59 -10.06 -4.82
C ILE A 8 22.78 -11.01 -4.66
N PRO A 9 24.01 -10.70 -5.15
CA PRO A 9 25.15 -11.61 -5.00
C PRO A 9 25.53 -11.86 -3.53
N PHE A 10 25.34 -10.87 -2.65
CA PHE A 10 25.56 -11.03 -1.21
C PHE A 10 24.49 -11.93 -0.57
N LEU A 11 23.22 -11.71 -0.91
CA LEU A 11 22.09 -12.52 -0.44
C LEU A 11 22.21 -14.00 -0.84
N ILE A 12 22.58 -14.29 -2.09
CA ILE A 12 22.78 -15.67 -2.57
C ILE A 12 23.89 -16.39 -1.79
N LYS A 13 24.92 -15.66 -1.36
CA LYS A 13 26.05 -16.22 -0.61
C LYS A 13 25.72 -16.54 0.85
N VAL A 14 24.77 -15.81 1.44
CA VAL A 14 24.34 -15.97 2.84
C VAL A 14 23.13 -16.91 2.95
N MET A 15 22.31 -17.00 1.91
CA MET A 15 21.17 -17.92 1.88
C MET A 15 21.65 -19.37 1.79
N VAL A 16 21.39 -20.15 2.84
CA VAL A 16 21.48 -21.61 2.77
C VAL A 16 20.48 -22.08 1.70
N PRO A 17 20.91 -22.84 0.67
CA PRO A 17 20.01 -23.31 -0.37
C PRO A 17 18.93 -24.21 0.27
N GLY A 18 17.75 -23.64 0.49
CA GLY A 18 16.57 -24.39 0.87
C GLY A 18 16.24 -25.39 -0.24
N LYS A 19 15.74 -26.57 0.14
CA LYS A 19 15.32 -27.60 -0.81
C LYS A 19 14.30 -27.00 -1.78
N SER A 20 14.76 -26.62 -2.96
CA SER A 20 13.90 -26.14 -4.04
C SER A 20 13.10 -27.33 -4.55
N THR A 21 11.92 -27.52 -4.00
CA THR A 21 10.91 -28.35 -4.66
C THR A 21 10.65 -27.69 -6.01
N LYS A 22 10.87 -28.42 -7.12
CA LYS A 22 10.45 -28.02 -8.47
C LYS A 22 8.92 -27.92 -8.52
N ASN A 23 8.37 -26.92 -7.84
CA ASN A 23 6.97 -26.57 -7.94
C ASN A 23 6.83 -25.69 -9.17
N THR A 24 6.07 -26.17 -10.14
CA THR A 24 5.67 -25.41 -11.31
C THR A 24 4.89 -24.18 -10.85
N LEU A 25 5.37 -22.99 -11.19
CA LEU A 25 4.66 -21.74 -10.95
C LEU A 25 3.33 -21.75 -11.71
N ASP A 26 2.25 -21.34 -11.05
CA ASP A 26 0.91 -21.25 -11.64
C ASP A 26 0.78 -20.00 -12.53
N ILE A 27 1.37 -20.08 -13.73
CA ILE A 27 1.35 -19.00 -14.73
C ILE A 27 -0.08 -18.65 -15.14
N VAL A 28 -0.95 -19.67 -15.26
CA VAL A 28 -2.36 -19.49 -15.61
C VAL A 28 -3.07 -18.64 -14.55
N GLY A 29 -2.90 -18.98 -13.26
CA GLY A 29 -3.44 -18.18 -12.16
C GLY A 29 -2.93 -16.73 -12.16
N ILE A 30 -1.64 -16.51 -12.43
CA ILE A 30 -1.03 -15.17 -12.52
C ILE A 30 -1.68 -14.35 -13.65
N VAL A 31 -1.84 -14.94 -14.83
CA VAL A 31 -2.44 -14.26 -15.98
C VAL A 31 -3.91 -13.93 -15.72
N LEU A 32 -4.69 -14.87 -15.18
CA LEU A 32 -6.10 -14.63 -14.85
C LEU A 32 -6.29 -13.55 -13.79
N MET A 33 -5.45 -13.55 -12.74
CA MET A 33 -5.45 -12.50 -11.73
C MET A 33 -5.13 -11.14 -12.35
N SER A 34 -4.08 -11.08 -13.18
CA SER A 34 -3.64 -9.84 -13.83
C SER A 34 -4.73 -9.26 -14.72
N ILE A 35 -5.36 -10.08 -15.57
CA ILE A 35 -6.48 -9.65 -16.44
C ILE A 35 -7.64 -9.14 -15.59
N SER A 36 -7.98 -9.82 -14.50
CA SER A 36 -9.05 -9.39 -13.60
C SER A 36 -8.76 -8.00 -13.01
N ILE A 37 -7.55 -7.77 -12.50
CA ILE A 37 -7.13 -6.48 -11.93
C ILE A 37 -7.18 -5.37 -13.00
N ILE A 38 -6.69 -5.64 -14.21
CA ILE A 38 -6.71 -4.68 -15.31
C ILE A 38 -8.15 -4.33 -15.72
N CYS A 39 -9.04 -5.32 -15.83
CA CYS A 39 -10.45 -5.07 -16.16
C CYS A 39 -11.14 -4.23 -15.08
N PHE A 40 -10.89 -4.53 -13.80
CA PHE A 40 -11.44 -3.75 -12.70
C PHE A 40 -10.92 -2.30 -12.72
N MET A 41 -9.61 -2.11 -12.94
CA MET A 41 -9.00 -0.79 -13.10
C MET A 41 -9.62 -0.02 -14.27
N LEU A 42 -9.78 -0.65 -15.45
CA LEU A 42 -10.39 -0.03 -16.62
C LEU A 42 -11.86 0.36 -16.38
N PHE A 43 -12.60 -0.44 -15.61
CA PHE A 43 -13.93 -0.05 -15.16
C PHE A 43 -13.89 1.22 -14.31
N THR A 44 -13.00 1.30 -13.31
CA THR A 44 -12.90 2.49 -12.45
C THR A 44 -12.45 3.75 -13.21
N THR A 45 -11.63 3.61 -14.26
CA THR A 45 -11.13 4.74 -15.05
C THR A 45 -12.14 5.24 -16.09
N ASN A 46 -12.76 4.33 -16.85
CA ASN A 46 -13.62 4.68 -17.98
C ASN A 46 -15.13 4.59 -17.67
N TYR A 47 -15.49 4.08 -16.50
CA TYR A 47 -16.88 3.85 -16.05
C TYR A 47 -17.74 3.03 -17.02
N ASN A 48 -17.11 2.17 -17.82
CA ASN A 48 -17.80 1.32 -18.79
C ASN A 48 -18.12 -0.05 -18.18
N TRP A 49 -19.41 -0.34 -18.03
CA TRP A 49 -19.95 -1.57 -17.45
C TRP A 49 -19.45 -2.86 -18.12
N THR A 50 -19.08 -2.81 -19.40
CA THR A 50 -18.50 -3.97 -20.11
C THR A 50 -17.25 -4.50 -19.39
N PHE A 51 -16.40 -3.62 -18.87
CA PHE A 51 -15.20 -4.02 -18.13
C PHE A 51 -15.53 -4.64 -16.78
N LEU A 52 -16.63 -4.25 -16.14
CA LEU A 52 -17.09 -4.84 -14.87
C LEU A 52 -17.58 -6.28 -15.08
N ILE A 53 -18.31 -6.52 -16.17
CA ILE A 53 -18.75 -7.87 -16.56
C ILE A 53 -17.52 -8.75 -16.82
N LEU A 54 -16.56 -8.25 -17.59
CA LEU A 54 -15.33 -8.97 -17.92
C LEU A 54 -14.49 -9.29 -16.67
N PHE A 55 -14.34 -8.32 -15.76
CA PHE A 55 -13.74 -8.52 -14.44
C PHE A 55 -14.42 -9.66 -13.69
N THR A 56 -15.75 -9.62 -13.59
CA THR A 56 -16.52 -10.63 -12.84
C THR A 56 -16.30 -12.03 -13.42
N ILE A 57 -16.30 -12.17 -14.75
CA ILE A 57 -16.04 -13.44 -15.43
C ILE A 57 -14.63 -13.96 -15.11
N PHE A 58 -13.59 -13.16 -15.36
CA PHE A 58 -12.21 -13.61 -15.14
C PHE A 58 -11.91 -13.86 -13.66
N PHE A 59 -12.50 -13.08 -12.75
CA PHE A 59 -12.32 -13.23 -11.32
C PHE A 59 -12.96 -14.54 -10.81
N VAL A 60 -14.16 -14.89 -11.30
CA VAL A 60 -14.79 -16.18 -10.96
C VAL A 60 -13.98 -17.36 -11.51
N ILE A 61 -13.47 -17.25 -12.74
CA ILE A 61 -12.61 -18.29 -13.33
C ILE A 61 -11.31 -18.42 -12.52
N PHE A 62 -10.70 -17.30 -12.11
CA PHE A 62 -9.51 -17.27 -11.26
C PHE A 62 -9.76 -17.99 -9.92
N ILE A 63 -10.85 -17.67 -9.21
CA ILE A 63 -11.19 -18.31 -7.94
C ILE A 63 -11.38 -19.83 -8.11
N LYS A 64 -12.08 -20.25 -9.18
CA LYS A 64 -12.26 -21.68 -9.48
C LYS A 64 -10.93 -22.38 -9.80
N HIS A 65 -10.04 -21.71 -10.52
CA HIS A 65 -8.72 -22.21 -10.88
C HIS A 65 -7.84 -22.42 -9.65
N ILE A 66 -7.64 -21.39 -8.82
CA ILE A 66 -6.78 -21.49 -7.62
C ILE A 66 -7.30 -22.49 -6.58
N SER A 67 -8.62 -22.77 -6.59
CA SER A 67 -9.23 -23.76 -5.70
C SER A 67 -9.02 -25.21 -6.15
N ARG A 68 -8.68 -25.43 -7.43
CA ARG A 68 -8.52 -26.78 -8.03
C ARG A 68 -7.07 -27.17 -8.25
N VAL A 69 -6.18 -26.22 -8.50
CA VAL A 69 -4.76 -26.50 -8.76
C VAL A 69 -4.05 -26.95 -7.48
N SER A 70 -3.16 -27.93 -7.59
CA SER A 70 -2.38 -28.49 -6.47
C SER A 70 -1.36 -27.51 -5.91
N ASN A 71 -0.75 -26.70 -6.77
CA ASN A 71 0.22 -25.65 -6.45
C ASN A 71 -0.25 -24.29 -6.97
N PRO A 72 -1.31 -23.69 -6.37
CA PRO A 72 -1.87 -22.42 -6.85
C PRO A 72 -0.92 -21.26 -6.54
N PHE A 73 -0.95 -20.22 -7.38
CA PHE A 73 -0.16 -19.00 -7.15
C PHE A 73 -0.52 -18.33 -5.81
N ILE A 74 -1.81 -18.24 -5.50
CA ILE A 74 -2.33 -17.81 -4.19
C ILE A 74 -2.95 -19.01 -3.49
N ASN A 75 -2.43 -19.37 -2.33
CA ASN A 75 -2.97 -20.47 -1.54
C ASN A 75 -4.37 -20.11 -0.98
N PRO A 76 -5.45 -20.83 -1.36
CA PRO A 76 -6.80 -20.56 -0.87
C PRO A 76 -6.94 -20.64 0.66
N LYS A 77 -6.04 -21.35 1.33
CA LYS A 77 -6.00 -21.43 2.81
C LYS A 77 -5.74 -20.07 3.46
N LEU A 78 -5.01 -19.17 2.79
CA LEU A 78 -4.80 -17.79 3.26
C LEU A 78 -6.12 -17.03 3.34
N GLY A 79 -7.03 -17.27 2.38
CA GLY A 79 -8.37 -16.67 2.37
C GLY A 79 -9.25 -17.10 3.55
N LYS A 80 -8.97 -18.27 4.14
CA LYS A 80 -9.68 -18.76 5.33
C LYS A 80 -9.04 -18.27 6.65
N ASN A 81 -7.84 -17.71 6.58
CA ASN A 81 -7.13 -17.23 7.75
C ASN A 81 -7.62 -15.82 8.10
N ILE A 82 -8.53 -15.73 9.08
CA ILE A 82 -9.19 -14.48 9.48
C ILE A 82 -8.18 -13.36 9.81
N PRO A 83 -7.17 -13.54 10.68
CA PRO A 83 -6.22 -12.47 10.98
C PRO A 83 -5.41 -12.04 9.76
N PHE A 84 -5.09 -12.95 8.84
CA PHE A 84 -4.44 -12.60 7.57
C PHE A 84 -5.36 -11.76 6.69
N MET A 85 -6.63 -12.16 6.53
CA MET A 85 -7.61 -11.43 5.73
C MET A 85 -7.91 -10.05 6.32
N LEU A 86 -8.03 -9.93 7.64
CA LEU A 86 -8.19 -8.64 8.33
C LEU A 86 -6.97 -7.75 8.10
N GLY A 87 -5.75 -8.29 8.18
CA GLY A 87 -4.53 -7.56 7.84
C GLY A 87 -4.51 -7.07 6.39
N LEU A 88 -4.90 -7.93 5.44
CA LEU A 88 -4.96 -7.59 4.02
C LEU A 88 -5.99 -6.48 3.74
N PHE A 89 -7.20 -6.60 4.29
CA PHE A 89 -8.25 -5.59 4.12
C PHE A 89 -7.89 -4.27 4.79
N SER A 90 -7.42 -4.30 6.03
CA SER A 90 -7.04 -3.08 6.76
C SER A 90 -5.86 -2.36 6.09
N GLY A 91 -4.81 -3.10 5.70
CA GLY A 91 -3.69 -2.53 4.94
C GLY A 91 -4.11 -1.97 3.59
N GLY A 92 -4.98 -2.67 2.85
CA GLY A 92 -5.53 -2.18 1.58
C GLY A 92 -6.35 -0.91 1.73
N LEU A 93 -7.19 -0.83 2.77
CA LEU A 93 -7.98 0.37 3.08
C LEU A 93 -7.10 1.56 3.44
N ILE A 94 -6.13 1.37 4.35
CA ILE A 94 -5.18 2.42 4.74
C ILE A 94 -4.41 2.92 3.51
N PHE A 95 -3.89 2.00 2.70
CA PHE A 95 -3.18 2.37 1.48
C PHE A 95 -4.06 3.17 0.52
N SER A 96 -5.32 2.78 0.35
CA SER A 96 -6.28 3.45 -0.53
C SER A 96 -6.58 4.88 -0.05
N ILE A 97 -6.82 5.05 1.25
CA ILE A 97 -7.09 6.34 1.88
C ILE A 97 -5.88 7.27 1.72
N VAL A 98 -4.67 6.79 2.03
CA VAL A 98 -3.46 7.60 1.94
C VAL A 98 -3.12 7.93 0.48
N ALA A 99 -3.29 7.00 -0.46
CA ALA A 99 -3.10 7.26 -1.88
C ALA A 99 -4.06 8.35 -2.41
N GLY A 100 -5.34 8.27 -2.04
CA GLY A 100 -6.32 9.31 -2.35
C GLY A 100 -5.93 10.67 -1.78
N PHE A 101 -5.47 10.69 -0.53
CA PHE A 101 -5.03 11.93 0.12
C PHE A 101 -3.79 12.53 -0.52
N ILE A 102 -2.77 11.74 -0.86
CA ILE A 102 -1.58 12.23 -1.58
C ILE A 102 -1.98 12.89 -2.90
N SER A 103 -2.95 12.32 -3.62
CA SER A 103 -3.49 12.92 -4.84
C SER A 103 -4.25 14.23 -4.58
N MET A 104 -4.97 14.32 -3.46
CA MET A 104 -5.76 15.50 -3.09
C MET A 104 -4.92 16.69 -2.60
N VAL A 105 -3.79 16.43 -1.93
CA VAL A 105 -2.97 17.47 -1.28
C VAL A 105 -2.58 18.64 -2.20
N PRO A 106 -2.10 18.43 -3.44
CA PRO A 106 -1.78 19.54 -4.34
C PRO A 106 -2.99 20.41 -4.66
N TYR A 107 -4.17 19.80 -4.84
CA TYR A 107 -5.41 20.53 -5.10
C TYR A 107 -5.82 21.33 -3.87
N MET A 108 -5.85 20.70 -2.69
CA MET A 108 -6.17 21.34 -1.42
C MET A 108 -5.26 22.54 -1.14
N MET A 109 -3.96 22.39 -1.37
CA MET A 109 -2.99 23.46 -1.16
C MET A 109 -3.20 24.64 -2.12
N LYS A 110 -3.51 24.35 -3.38
CA LYS A 110 -3.76 25.37 -4.40
C LYS A 110 -5.10 26.08 -4.20
N THR A 111 -6.15 25.36 -3.81
CA THR A 111 -7.51 25.92 -3.71
C THR A 111 -7.75 26.66 -2.41
N ILE A 112 -7.22 26.17 -1.28
CA ILE A 112 -7.47 26.74 0.05
C ILE A 112 -6.42 27.80 0.39
N TYR A 113 -5.14 27.52 0.17
CA TYR A 113 -4.05 28.44 0.56
C TYR A 113 -3.49 29.26 -0.60
N HIS A 114 -4.00 29.06 -1.82
CA HIS A 114 -3.58 29.80 -3.02
C HIS A 114 -2.05 29.79 -3.27
N VAL A 115 -1.36 28.75 -2.81
CA VAL A 115 0.10 28.64 -2.96
C VAL A 115 0.50 28.12 -4.34
N ASN A 116 1.67 28.55 -4.80
CA ASN A 116 2.22 28.13 -6.08
C ASN A 116 2.73 26.66 -6.02
N VAL A 117 2.96 26.08 -7.20
CA VAL A 117 3.37 24.67 -7.34
C VAL A 117 4.74 24.41 -6.71
N ALA A 118 5.67 25.39 -6.76
CA ALA A 118 7.01 25.24 -6.19
C ALA A 118 6.97 25.12 -4.66
N THR A 119 6.13 25.91 -3.99
CA THR A 119 5.96 25.84 -2.54
C THR A 119 5.25 24.55 -2.13
N ILE A 120 4.27 24.07 -2.90
CA ILE A 120 3.63 22.76 -2.66
C ILE A 120 4.68 21.64 -2.70
N GLY A 121 5.50 21.60 -3.76
CA GLY A 121 6.54 20.59 -3.90
C GLY A 121 7.57 20.64 -2.79
N ASN A 122 8.19 21.81 -2.58
CA ASN A 122 9.33 21.96 -1.68
C ASN A 122 8.93 21.99 -0.21
N SER A 123 7.81 22.63 0.14
CA SER A 123 7.44 22.86 1.55
C SER A 123 6.46 21.81 2.07
N VAL A 124 5.66 21.17 1.22
CA VAL A 124 4.64 20.19 1.66
C VAL A 124 5.05 18.76 1.33
N ILE A 125 5.23 18.47 0.04
CA ILE A 125 5.40 17.10 -0.46
C ILE A 125 6.78 16.55 -0.09
N PHE A 126 7.83 17.35 -0.28
CA PHE A 126 9.20 16.95 0.03
C PHE A 126 9.40 16.52 1.49
N PRO A 127 9.04 17.32 2.52
CA PRO A 127 9.22 16.89 3.90
C PRO A 127 8.34 15.68 4.26
N GLY A 128 7.12 15.59 3.72
CA GLY A 128 6.25 14.43 3.92
C GLY A 128 6.83 13.15 3.33
N THR A 129 7.39 13.19 2.12
CA THR A 129 8.02 12.00 1.52
C THR A 129 9.33 11.63 2.22
N MET A 130 10.13 12.59 2.66
CA MET A 130 11.34 12.33 3.45
C MET A 130 11.03 11.67 4.79
N SER A 131 9.89 11.98 5.41
CA SER A 131 9.48 11.37 6.67
C SER A 131 9.36 9.85 6.59
N VAL A 132 9.01 9.30 5.42
CA VAL A 132 8.89 7.85 5.19
C VAL A 132 10.22 7.14 5.47
N ILE A 133 11.37 7.76 5.17
CA ILE A 133 12.67 7.15 5.43
C ILE A 133 12.92 7.05 6.94
N VAL A 134 12.68 8.15 7.64
CA VAL A 134 12.89 8.26 9.10
C VAL A 134 11.94 7.32 9.84
N PHE A 135 10.65 7.37 9.52
CA PHE A 135 9.64 6.49 10.11
C PHE A 135 9.80 5.04 9.67
N GLY A 136 10.33 4.76 8.47
CA GLY A 136 10.66 3.40 8.06
C GLY A 136 11.74 2.77 8.93
N TYR A 137 12.80 3.53 9.24
CA TYR A 137 13.86 3.10 10.15
C TYR A 137 13.33 2.85 11.55
N PHE A 138 12.60 3.80 12.13
CA PHE A 138 12.00 3.64 13.46
C PHE A 138 10.95 2.53 13.50
N GLY A 139 10.19 2.36 12.40
CA GLY A 139 9.19 1.31 12.25
C GLY A 139 9.81 -0.07 12.36
N GLY A 140 10.87 -0.33 11.58
CA GLY A 140 11.60 -1.60 11.66
C GLY A 140 12.15 -1.87 13.06
N PHE A 141 12.79 -0.87 13.68
CA PHE A 141 13.29 -1.01 15.05
C PHE A 141 12.17 -1.29 16.07
N LEU A 142 11.00 -0.68 15.92
CA LEU A 142 9.85 -0.92 16.78
C LEU A 142 9.24 -2.31 16.54
N VAL A 143 9.20 -2.80 15.29
CA VAL A 143 8.72 -4.14 14.95
C VAL A 143 9.58 -5.19 15.64
N ASP A 144 10.90 -5.03 15.59
CA ASP A 144 11.85 -5.95 16.24
C ASP A 144 11.67 -6.01 17.77
N ARG A 145 11.29 -4.90 18.41
CA ARG A 145 11.12 -4.84 19.87
C ARG A 145 9.72 -5.15 20.38
N LYS A 146 8.68 -4.71 19.69
CA LYS A 146 7.28 -4.71 20.18
C LYS A 146 6.31 -5.51 19.29
N GLY A 147 6.79 -6.02 18.16
CA GLY A 147 6.00 -6.80 17.20
C GLY A 147 5.25 -5.92 16.20
N SER A 148 4.91 -6.53 15.06
CA SER A 148 4.28 -5.86 13.91
C SER A 148 2.90 -5.29 14.22
N LEU A 149 2.10 -5.98 15.05
CA LEU A 149 0.75 -5.54 15.40
C LEU A 149 0.77 -4.20 16.17
N PHE A 150 1.74 -4.01 17.07
CA PHE A 150 1.91 -2.74 17.79
C PHE A 150 2.23 -1.58 16.84
N VAL A 151 3.14 -1.80 15.90
CA VAL A 151 3.57 -0.79 14.92
C VAL A 151 2.45 -0.45 13.95
N PHE A 152 1.69 -1.47 13.52
CA PHE A 152 0.50 -1.29 12.70
C PHE A 152 -0.56 -0.40 13.38
N ILE A 153 -0.88 -0.67 14.65
CA ILE A 153 -1.84 0.14 15.42
C ILE A 153 -1.34 1.58 15.56
N LEU A 154 -0.05 1.76 15.88
CA LEU A 154 0.56 3.08 16.02
C LEU A 154 0.50 3.88 14.71
N GLY A 155 0.81 3.24 13.59
CA GLY A 155 0.71 3.83 12.25
C GLY A 155 -0.73 4.20 11.90
N SER A 156 -1.68 3.30 12.13
CA SER A 156 -3.10 3.57 11.87
C SER A 156 -3.63 4.73 12.73
N LEU A 157 -3.29 4.79 14.02
CA LEU A 157 -3.69 5.88 14.91
C LEU A 157 -3.10 7.21 14.45
N SER A 158 -1.82 7.24 14.08
CA SER A 158 -1.14 8.42 13.55
C SER A 158 -1.87 8.97 12.32
N ILE A 159 -2.25 8.08 11.39
CA ILE A 159 -3.00 8.43 10.19
C ILE A 159 -4.39 8.97 10.58
N SER A 160 -5.15 8.27 11.42
CA SER A 160 -6.49 8.68 11.84
C SER A 160 -6.50 10.04 12.53
N ILE A 161 -5.58 10.29 13.46
CA ILE A 161 -5.45 11.57 14.17
C ILE A 161 -5.10 12.70 13.19
N SER A 162 -4.21 12.44 12.24
CA SER A 162 -3.83 13.42 11.21
C SER A 162 -5.02 13.80 10.34
N PHE A 163 -5.78 12.82 9.86
CA PHE A 163 -6.99 13.09 9.07
C PHE A 163 -8.06 13.84 9.86
N LEU A 164 -8.29 13.45 11.11
CA LEU A 164 -9.26 14.14 11.97
C LEU A 164 -8.85 15.60 12.19
N THR A 165 -7.57 15.85 12.42
CA THR A 165 -7.04 17.21 12.60
C THR A 165 -7.19 18.05 11.34
N ILE A 166 -6.84 17.49 10.17
CA ILE A 166 -7.02 18.18 8.89
C ILE A 166 -8.50 18.48 8.66
N ALA A 167 -9.41 17.54 8.93
CA ALA A 167 -10.84 17.73 8.71
C ALA A 167 -11.42 18.93 9.47
N PHE A 168 -10.96 19.20 10.69
CA PHE A 168 -11.45 20.32 11.50
C PHE A 168 -10.65 21.62 11.32
N PHE A 169 -9.35 21.54 11.01
CA PHE A 169 -8.44 22.69 11.07
C PHE A 169 -7.75 23.02 9.74
N VAL A 170 -8.25 22.51 8.61
CA VAL A 170 -7.64 22.77 7.29
C VAL A 170 -7.54 24.28 7.00
N GLU A 171 -8.50 25.11 7.39
CA GLU A 171 -8.46 26.54 7.02
C GLU A 171 -7.50 27.37 7.89
N PHE A 172 -7.00 26.83 9.01
CA PHE A 172 -6.20 27.62 9.96
C PHE A 172 -4.79 27.94 9.46
N SER A 173 -4.07 26.94 8.93
CA SER A 173 -2.68 27.12 8.52
C SER A 173 -2.19 26.04 7.58
N MET A 174 -1.50 26.46 6.51
CA MET A 174 -0.77 25.57 5.61
C MET A 174 0.28 24.71 6.34
N TRP A 175 0.94 25.27 7.35
CA TRP A 175 1.99 24.57 8.10
C TRP A 175 1.44 23.43 8.95
N LEU A 176 0.23 23.59 9.50
CA LEU A 176 -0.46 22.53 10.22
C LEU A 176 -0.72 21.35 9.29
N THR A 177 -1.28 21.61 8.10
CA THR A 177 -1.58 20.57 7.11
C THR A 177 -0.31 19.89 6.60
N THR A 178 0.78 20.65 6.45
CA THR A 178 2.11 20.10 6.11
C THR A 178 2.62 19.17 7.21
N PHE A 179 2.52 19.58 8.47
CA PHE A 179 2.92 18.76 9.61
C PHE A 179 2.08 17.48 9.69
N MET A 180 0.75 17.58 9.52
CA MET A 180 -0.11 16.40 9.49
C MET A 180 0.18 15.49 8.28
N PHE A 181 0.55 16.05 7.12
CA PHE A 181 1.00 15.27 5.97
C PHE A 181 2.23 14.42 6.27
N ILE A 182 3.19 14.94 7.05
CA ILE A 182 4.36 14.18 7.54
C ILE A 182 3.92 12.97 8.37
N PHE A 183 2.94 13.13 9.26
CA PHE A 183 2.43 12.03 10.09
C PHE A 183 1.59 11.02 9.30
N VAL A 184 0.88 11.44 8.26
CA VAL A 184 0.19 10.52 7.36
C VAL A 184 1.21 9.66 6.60
N MET A 185 2.24 10.30 6.03
CA MET A 185 3.29 9.60 5.28
C MET A 185 4.15 8.69 6.19
N GLY A 186 4.51 9.19 7.37
CA GLY A 186 5.25 8.43 8.37
C GLY A 186 4.44 7.27 8.94
N GLY A 187 3.16 7.50 9.25
CA GLY A 187 2.22 6.47 9.69
C GLY A 187 2.02 5.39 8.63
N LEU A 188 1.96 5.76 7.34
CA LEU A 188 1.91 4.78 6.25
C LEU A 188 3.16 3.89 6.25
N SER A 189 4.33 4.43 6.58
CA SER A 189 5.55 3.63 6.71
C SER A 189 5.43 2.57 7.79
N PHE A 190 4.90 2.92 8.97
CA PHE A 190 4.66 1.96 10.06
C PHE A 190 3.67 0.86 9.70
N THR A 191 2.63 1.18 8.91
CA THR A 191 1.66 0.15 8.49
C THR A 191 2.22 -0.84 7.46
N LYS A 192 3.38 -0.55 6.86
CA LYS A 192 4.05 -1.40 5.86
C LYS A 192 5.16 -2.28 6.44
N THR A 193 5.68 -1.94 7.63
CA THR A 193 6.74 -2.68 8.34
C THR A 193 6.17 -3.84 9.14
#